data_AF-A0A378PGE4-F1
#
_entry.id   AF-A0A378PGE4-F1
#
_cell.length_a   1.000
_cell.length_b   1.000
_cell.length_c   1.000
_cell.angle_alpha   90.00
_cell.angle_beta   90.00
_cell.angle_gamma   90.00
#
_symmetry.space_group_name_H-M   'P 1'
#
loop_
_entity.id
_entity.type
_entity.pdbx_description
1 polymer ?
#
loop_
_entity_poly.entity_id
_entity_poly.type
_entity_poly.pdbx_seq_one_letter_code
_entity_poly.pdbx_strand_id
1 'polypeptide(L)'
;MIKHPLQIGSILYASWGYEQTNIDFYQVIELIGTSTVVLREIAQEKVTDSNDAFCGKTKAKPNCFIDEPFRKRANAQGIVRMNSFSHASLWDGAPLYYSSYH
;
A
#
# COMPACT_ATOMS: atom_id res chain seq x y z
N MET A 1 -16.30 17.71 -9.12
CA MET A 1 -14.92 17.53 -8.62
C MET A 1 -14.88 16.21 -7.88
N ILE A 2 -13.92 15.34 -8.17
CA ILE A 2 -13.72 14.10 -7.42
C ILE A 2 -12.95 14.48 -6.16
N LYS A 3 -13.55 14.26 -4.98
CA LYS A 3 -12.92 14.49 -3.68
C LYS A 3 -12.61 13.11 -3.11
N HIS A 4 -11.33 12.76 -3.00
CA HIS A 4 -10.92 11.49 -2.39
C HIS A 4 -10.76 11.65 -0.88
N PRO A 5 -10.93 10.58 -0.08
CA PRO A 5 -10.75 10.62 1.38
C PRO A 5 -9.28 10.66 1.83
N LEU A 6 -8.31 10.45 0.92
CA LEU A 6 -6.89 10.36 1.27
C LEU A 6 -6.33 11.67 1.83
N GLN A 7 -5.50 11.54 2.86
CA GLN A 7 -4.79 12.62 3.54
C GLN A 7 -3.28 12.37 3.56
N ILE A 8 -2.48 13.40 3.80
CA ILE A 8 -1.04 13.23 4.05
C ILE A 8 -0.88 12.31 5.29
N GLY A 9 -0.03 11.29 5.17
CA GLY A 9 0.14 10.24 6.17
C GLY A 9 -0.81 9.04 6.01
N SER A 10 -1.82 9.11 5.15
CA SER A 10 -2.62 7.94 4.79
C SER A 10 -1.72 6.88 4.18
N ILE A 11 -1.93 5.63 4.59
CA ILE A 11 -1.21 4.48 4.04
C ILE A 11 -2.16 3.75 3.12
N LEU A 12 -1.67 3.37 1.96
CA LEU A 12 -2.34 2.51 1.01
C LEU A 12 -1.56 1.20 0.91
N TYR A 13 -2.26 0.12 0.61
CA TYR A 13 -1.64 -1.16 0.32
C TYR A 13 -2.11 -1.65 -1.04
N ALA A 14 -1.20 -2.26 -1.81
CA ALA A 14 -1.52 -2.95 -3.05
C ALA A 14 -1.19 -4.43 -2.88
N SER A 15 -2.18 -5.28 -3.15
CA SER A 15 -1.97 -6.73 -3.24
C SER A 15 -1.80 -7.14 -4.70
N TRP A 16 -0.75 -7.88 -5.01
CA TRP A 16 -0.51 -8.42 -6.34
C TRP A 16 0.16 -9.77 -6.29
N GLY A 17 0.10 -10.47 -7.42
CA GLY A 17 0.72 -11.77 -7.63
C GLY A 17 -0.29 -12.78 -8.13
N TYR A 18 0.22 -13.76 -8.87
CA TYR A 18 -0.60 -14.73 -9.59
C TYR A 18 -0.78 -16.00 -8.77
N GLU A 19 0.33 -16.51 -8.23
CA GLU A 19 0.37 -17.70 -7.34
C GLU A 19 0.73 -17.34 -5.89
N GLN A 20 1.14 -16.09 -5.64
CA GLN A 20 1.57 -15.58 -4.34
C GLN A 20 0.90 -14.23 -4.08
N THR A 21 0.69 -13.88 -2.82
CA THR A 21 0.12 -12.58 -2.44
C THR A 21 1.23 -11.70 -1.92
N ASN A 22 1.83 -10.89 -2.80
CA ASN A 22 2.73 -9.81 -2.41
C ASN A 22 1.90 -8.60 -1.98
N ILE A 23 2.28 -7.99 -0.87
CA ILE A 23 1.66 -6.78 -0.34
C ILE A 23 2.73 -5.70 -0.32
N ASP A 24 2.50 -4.64 -1.09
CA ASP A 24 3.32 -3.43 -1.05
C ASP A 24 2.55 -2.32 -0.33
N PHE A 25 3.25 -1.54 0.47
CA PHE A 25 2.66 -0.43 1.22
C PHE A 25 3.21 0.90 0.73
N TYR A 26 2.32 1.88 0.62
CA TYR A 26 2.63 3.22 0.15
C TYR A 26 2.06 4.25 1.11
N GLN A 27 2.86 5.25 1.48
CA GLN A 27 2.40 6.37 2.28
C GLN A 27 2.18 7.59 1.41
N VAL A 28 1.07 8.29 1.61
CA VAL A 28 0.80 9.59 1.02
C VAL A 28 1.70 10.62 1.70
N ILE A 29 2.63 11.21 0.96
CA ILE A 29 3.53 12.25 1.48
C ILE A 29 3.05 13.66 1.11
N GLU A 30 2.26 13.79 0.04
CA GLU A 30 1.79 15.07 -0.46
C GLU A 30 0.48 14.90 -1.25
N LEU A 31 -0.37 15.93 -1.24
CA LEU A 31 -1.60 16.02 -2.04
C LEU A 31 -1.47 17.15 -3.06
N ILE A 32 -1.65 16.82 -4.34
CA ILE A 32 -1.55 17.78 -5.45
C ILE A 32 -2.95 17.99 -6.06
N GLY A 33 -3.53 19.15 -5.78
CA GLY A 33 -4.87 19.48 -6.26
C GLY A 33 -5.95 18.60 -5.62
N THR A 34 -6.96 18.19 -6.41
CA THR A 34 -8.15 17.50 -5.89
C THR A 34 -8.14 15.99 -6.07
N SER A 35 -7.32 15.46 -6.99
CA SER A 35 -7.34 14.06 -7.39
C SER A 35 -5.97 13.40 -7.47
N THR A 36 -4.88 14.16 -7.32
CA THR A 36 -3.52 13.65 -7.47
C THR A 36 -2.87 13.57 -6.09
N VAL A 37 -2.26 12.42 -5.81
CA VAL A 37 -1.53 12.13 -4.57
C VAL A 37 -0.09 11.75 -4.91
N VAL A 38 0.84 12.16 -4.06
CA VAL A 38 2.23 11.71 -4.11
C VAL A 38 2.37 10.59 -3.11
N LEU A 39 2.68 9.41 -3.62
CA LEU A 39 2.89 8.19 -2.85
C LEU A 39 4.37 7.90 -2.78
N ARG A 40 4.79 7.32 -1.68
CA ARG A 40 6.15 6.78 -1.52
C ARG A 40 6.06 5.41 -0.90
N GLU A 41 6.80 4.46 -1.45
CA GLU A 41 6.84 3.10 -0.92
C GLU A 41 7.47 3.09 0.47
N ILE A 42 6.85 2.35 1.38
CA ILE A 42 7.32 2.18 2.76
C ILE A 42 7.62 0.72 3.04
N ALA A 43 8.63 0.51 3.88
CA ALA A 43 8.98 -0.80 4.38
C ALA A 43 7.78 -1.46 5.07
N GLN A 44 7.76 -2.78 5.01
CA GLN A 44 6.80 -3.60 5.73
C GLN A 44 7.48 -4.37 6.87
N GLU A 45 6.76 -4.55 7.97
CA GLU A 45 7.19 -5.30 9.12
C GLU A 45 6.43 -6.62 9.20
N LYS A 46 7.16 -7.73 9.18
CA LYS A 46 6.58 -9.06 9.36
C LYS A 46 6.24 -9.22 10.85
N VAL A 47 4.95 -9.36 11.15
CA VAL A 47 4.40 -9.50 12.51
C VAL A 47 4.29 -10.97 12.93
N THR A 48 4.54 -11.91 12.02
CA THR A 48 4.55 -13.35 12.35
C THR A 48 5.96 -13.78 12.72
N ASP A 49 6.08 -14.26 13.95
CA ASP A 49 7.31 -14.76 14.60
C ASP A 49 7.56 -16.25 14.32
N SER A 50 6.65 -16.92 13.61
CA SER A 50 6.75 -18.36 13.39
C SER A 50 7.66 -18.66 12.19
N ASN A 51 8.56 -19.63 12.37
CA ASN A 51 9.43 -20.29 11.39
C ASN A 51 8.73 -20.86 10.13
N ASP A 52 7.49 -20.47 9.83
CA ASP A 52 6.74 -20.87 8.66
C ASP A 52 6.97 -19.86 7.53
N ALA A 53 7.86 -20.22 6.61
CA ALA A 53 8.22 -19.42 5.43
C ALA A 53 7.06 -19.18 4.44
N PHE A 54 5.88 -19.75 4.70
CA PHE A 54 4.82 -19.92 3.70
C PHE A 54 3.58 -19.01 3.90
N CYS A 55 3.38 -18.50 5.12
CA CYS A 55 2.31 -17.54 5.39
C CYS A 55 2.60 -16.68 6.60
N GLY A 56 2.12 -15.43 6.58
CA GLY A 56 2.35 -14.52 7.68
C GLY A 56 1.45 -13.30 7.65
N LYS A 57 1.58 -12.50 8.71
CA LYS A 57 1.00 -11.17 8.82
C LYS A 57 2.07 -10.13 8.59
N THR A 58 1.77 -9.15 7.77
CA THR A 58 2.62 -7.99 7.53
C THR A 58 1.88 -6.72 7.93
N LYS A 59 2.62 -5.73 8.39
CA LYS A 59 2.13 -4.39 8.69
C LYS A 59 2.97 -3.37 7.94
N ALA A 60 2.34 -2.28 7.53
CA ALA A 60 3.08 -1.14 7.03
C ALA A 60 3.94 -0.55 8.15
N LYS A 61 5.15 -0.09 7.82
CA LYS A 61 6.01 0.67 8.73
C LYS A 61 5.97 2.15 8.35
N PRO A 62 5.13 2.97 9.00
CA PRO A 62 4.98 4.38 8.65
C PRO A 62 6.33 5.11 8.72
N ASN A 63 6.58 6.01 7.78
CA ASN A 63 7.79 6.84 7.64
C ASN A 63 9.10 6.08 7.33
N CYS A 64 9.07 4.77 7.13
CA CYS A 64 10.23 4.02 6.65
C CYS A 64 10.22 3.93 5.13
N PHE A 65 10.58 5.02 4.45
CA PHE A 65 10.58 5.06 2.99
C PHE A 65 11.73 4.24 2.39
N ILE A 66 11.41 3.39 1.41
CA ILE A 66 12.39 2.48 0.77
C ILE A 66 12.62 2.78 -0.71
N ASP A 67 11.74 3.56 -1.34
CA ASP A 67 11.85 3.93 -2.75
C ASP A 67 11.60 5.44 -2.96
N GLU A 68 11.77 5.93 -4.18
CA GLU A 68 11.50 7.30 -4.59
C GLU A 68 9.99 7.61 -4.63
N PRO A 69 9.59 8.87 -4.36
CA PRO A 69 8.19 9.26 -4.43
C PRO A 69 7.71 9.35 -5.88
N PHE A 70 6.48 8.92 -6.11
CA PHE A 70 5.83 8.98 -7.41
C PHE A 70 4.41 9.51 -7.32
N ARG A 71 3.91 10.04 -8.43
CA ARG A 71 2.61 10.70 -8.50
C ARG A 71 1.56 9.77 -9.11
N LYS A 72 0.40 9.66 -8.47
CA LYS A 72 -0.74 8.91 -9.00
C LYS A 72 -2.05 9.67 -8.78
N ARG A 73 -3.07 9.31 -9.55
CA ARG A 73 -4.43 9.79 -9.34
C ARG A 73 -5.22 8.82 -8.48
N ALA A 74 -5.89 9.34 -7.48
CA ALA A 74 -6.86 8.61 -6.67
C ALA A 74 -8.27 8.85 -7.23
N ASN A 75 -9.10 7.81 -7.18
CA ASN A 75 -10.52 7.91 -7.52
C ASN A 75 -11.33 8.49 -6.35
N ALA A 76 -12.65 8.67 -6.53
CA ALA A 76 -13.54 9.18 -5.49
C ALA A 76 -13.57 8.32 -4.22
N GLN A 77 -13.25 7.04 -4.33
CA GLN A 77 -13.20 6.08 -3.22
C GLN A 77 -11.82 6.06 -2.53
N GLY A 78 -10.84 6.84 -2.99
CA GLY A 78 -9.48 6.82 -2.46
C GLY A 78 -8.63 5.64 -2.93
N ILE A 79 -9.09 4.93 -3.95
CA ILE A 79 -8.34 3.84 -4.59
C ILE A 79 -7.42 4.44 -5.65
N VAL A 80 -6.16 4.01 -5.63
CA VAL A 80 -5.13 4.42 -6.57
C VAL A 80 -4.79 3.26 -7.48
N ARG A 81 -4.92 3.45 -8.80
CA ARG A 81 -4.51 2.42 -9.76
C ARG A 81 -2.99 2.41 -9.88
N MET A 82 -2.37 1.30 -9.48
CA MET A 82 -0.93 1.12 -9.58
C MET A 82 -0.58 0.68 -11.00
N ASN A 83 -1.08 -0.49 -11.42
CA ASN A 83 -0.92 -1.05 -12.76
C ASN A 83 -2.27 -1.51 -13.35
N SER A 84 -2.28 -2.19 -14.49
CA SER A 84 -3.52 -2.73 -15.07
C SER A 84 -4.17 -3.84 -14.26
N PHE A 85 -3.40 -4.47 -13.36
CA PHE A 85 -3.82 -5.62 -12.57
C PHE A 85 -3.73 -5.37 -11.05
N SER A 86 -3.25 -4.21 -10.62
CA SER A 86 -3.08 -3.89 -9.20
C SER A 86 -3.64 -2.53 -8.85
N HIS A 87 -4.34 -2.48 -7.73
CA HIS A 87 -4.98 -1.30 -7.17
C HIS A 87 -4.54 -1.18 -5.71
N ALA A 88 -4.11 0.02 -5.33
CA ALA A 88 -3.79 0.36 -3.96
C ALA A 88 -5.03 0.95 -3.29
N SER A 89 -5.42 0.39 -2.16
CA SER A 89 -6.57 0.85 -1.36
C SER A 89 -6.10 1.38 -0.02
N LEU A 90 -6.91 2.24 0.62
CA LEU A 90 -6.59 2.77 1.95
C LEU A 90 -6.41 1.60 2.94
N TRP A 91 -5.35 1.67 3.73
CA TRP A 91 -5.04 0.72 4.78
C TRP A 91 -5.62 1.19 6.11
N ASP A 92 -6.49 0.39 6.71
CA ASP A 92 -7.14 0.69 8.00
C ASP A 92 -6.24 0.46 9.24
N GLY A 93 -4.95 0.18 9.05
CA GLY A 93 -4.00 -0.08 10.15
C GLY A 93 -4.04 -1.51 10.72
N ALA A 94 -4.92 -2.37 10.20
CA ALA A 94 -4.99 -3.78 10.57
C ALA A 94 -3.87 -4.60 9.88
N PRO A 95 -3.26 -5.60 10.56
CA PRO A 95 -2.29 -6.48 9.91
C PRO A 95 -2.92 -7.22 8.74
N LEU A 96 -2.25 -7.20 7.58
CA LEU A 96 -2.69 -7.89 6.37
C LEU A 96 -2.01 -9.25 6.28
N TYR A 97 -2.75 -10.24 5.77
CA TYR A 97 -2.25 -11.59 5.54
C TYR A 97 -1.56 -11.68 4.18
N TYR A 98 -0.39 -12.31 4.13
CA TYR A 98 0.33 -12.60 2.88
C TYR A 98 0.66 -14.10 2.81
N SER A 99 0.76 -14.64 1.59
CA SER A 99 1.08 -16.04 1.32
C SER A 99 2.16 -16.14 0.25
N SER A 100 3.17 -16.98 0.48
CA SER A 100 4.28 -17.22 -0.45
C SER A 100 4.50 -18.73 -0.58
N TYR A 101 4.61 -19.24 -1.81
CA TYR A 101 4.99 -20.63 -2.09
C TYR A 101 6.40 -20.62 -2.68
N HIS A 102 7.23 -21.58 -2.23
CA HIS A 102 8.54 -21.87 -2.82
C HIS A 102 8.36 -22.72 -4.08
#